data_AF-A0A954JC44-F1
#
_entry.id   AF-A0A954JC44-F1
#
_cell.length_a   1.000
_cell.length_b   1.000
_cell.length_c   1.000
_cell.angle_alpha   90.00
_cell.angle_beta   90.00
_cell.angle_gamma   90.00
#
_symmetry.space_group_name_H-M   'P 1'
#
loop_
_entity.id
_entity.type
_entity.pdbx_description
1 polymer ?
#
loop_
_entity_poly.entity_id
_entity_poly.type
_entity_poly.pdbx_seq_one_letter_code
_entity_poly.pdbx_strand_id
1 'polypeptide(L)'
;KEAMIAFVQLLNPFAPHLSEELWQVLGRTDSLSYAAWPKFDAAKLVESEVEVPVQVNGKLRAKIKIPADADQATMEALAKADENVVSHLEGKQIVKLICIPGRMVNFVVK
;
A
#
# COMPACT_ATOMS: atom_id res chain seq x y z
N LYS A 1 -6.60 -15.54 14.53
CA LYS A 1 -5.72 -16.51 15.22
C LYS A 1 -4.43 -16.78 14.45
N GLU A 2 -4.49 -16.99 13.12
CA GLU A 2 -3.29 -17.18 12.27
C GLU A 2 -2.25 -16.05 12.42
N ALA A 3 -2.66 -14.78 12.41
CA ALA A 3 -1.75 -13.65 12.62
C ALA A 3 -1.03 -13.68 13.99
N MET A 4 -1.68 -14.16 15.04
CA MET A 4 -1.07 -14.26 16.38
C MET A 4 -0.02 -15.37 16.44
N ILE A 5 -0.26 -16.48 15.75
CA ILE A 5 0.73 -17.57 15.58
C ILE A 5 1.98 -17.04 14.88
N ALA A 6 1.82 -16.38 13.74
CA ALA A 6 2.94 -15.81 13.00
C ALA A 6 3.69 -14.75 13.82
N PHE A 7 2.96 -13.87 14.53
CA PHE A 7 3.55 -12.86 15.40
C PHE A 7 4.40 -13.49 16.51
N VAL A 8 3.87 -14.49 17.22
CA VAL A 8 4.59 -15.17 18.31
C VAL A 8 5.85 -15.87 17.78
N GLN A 9 5.78 -16.47 16.59
CA GLN A 9 6.97 -17.04 15.93
C GLN A 9 8.02 -15.99 15.58
N LEU A 10 7.61 -14.82 15.08
CA LEU A 10 8.50 -13.69 14.80
C LEU A 10 9.10 -13.07 16.07
N LEU A 11 8.37 -13.13 17.19
CA LEU A 11 8.80 -12.61 18.49
C LEU A 11 9.81 -13.54 19.18
N ASN A 12 9.77 -14.84 18.89
CA ASN A 12 10.57 -15.86 19.57
C ASN A 12 12.08 -15.56 19.64
N PRO A 13 12.75 -15.09 18.56
CA PRO A 13 14.18 -14.75 18.62
C PRO A 13 14.50 -13.58 19.57
N PHE A 14 13.52 -12.74 19.91
CA PHE A 14 13.69 -11.56 20.76
C PHE A 14 13.27 -11.81 22.22
N ALA A 15 12.14 -12.50 22.42
CA ALA A 15 11.58 -12.76 23.74
C ALA A 15 11.09 -14.22 23.84
N PRO A 16 12.01 -15.20 23.91
CA PRO A 16 11.67 -16.61 23.78
C PRO A 16 10.74 -17.12 24.89
N HIS A 17 10.99 -16.72 26.13
CA HIS A 17 10.16 -17.13 27.27
C HIS A 17 8.71 -16.63 27.15
N LEU A 18 8.54 -15.34 26.83
CA LEU A 18 7.21 -14.76 26.61
C LEU A 18 6.52 -15.39 25.41
N SER A 19 7.28 -15.68 24.35
CA SER A 19 6.74 -16.29 23.14
C SER A 19 6.26 -17.73 23.39
N GLU A 20 6.97 -18.52 24.20
CA GLU A 20 6.53 -19.87 24.62
C GLU A 20 5.24 -19.83 25.47
N GLU A 21 5.13 -18.89 26.41
CA GLU A 21 3.88 -18.72 27.18
C GLU A 21 2.70 -18.33 26.28
N LEU A 22 2.90 -17.37 25.36
CA LEU A 22 1.89 -16.98 24.39
C LEU A 22 1.53 -18.13 23.43
N TRP A 23 2.50 -18.96 23.06
CA TRP A 23 2.30 -20.15 22.23
C TRP A 23 1.36 -21.14 22.91
N GLN A 24 1.56 -21.39 24.20
CA GLN A 24 0.68 -22.24 25.01
C GLN A 24 -0.72 -21.64 25.18
N VAL A 25 -0.83 -20.33 25.44
CA VAL A 25 -2.12 -19.62 25.50
C VAL A 25 -2.89 -19.72 24.18
N LEU A 26 -2.20 -19.78 23.05
CA LEU A 26 -2.79 -20.02 21.72
C LEU A 26 -3.23 -21.48 21.50
N GLY A 27 -3.08 -22.36 22.50
CA GLY A 27 -3.53 -23.75 22.49
C GLY A 27 -2.54 -24.72 21.85
N ARG A 28 -1.27 -24.33 21.72
CA ARG A 28 -0.20 -25.19 21.20
C ARG A 28 0.49 -25.93 22.35
N THR A 29 0.77 -27.20 22.15
CA THR A 29 1.34 -28.09 23.19
C THR A 29 2.79 -28.47 22.93
N ASP A 30 3.27 -28.21 21.71
CA ASP A 30 4.67 -28.32 21.30
C ASP A 30 5.46 -27.07 21.69
N SER A 31 6.78 -27.19 21.78
CA SER A 31 7.66 -26.04 22.03
C SER A 31 7.81 -25.21 20.76
N LEU A 32 7.61 -23.90 20.89
CA LEU A 32 7.78 -22.91 19.82
C LEU A 32 9.19 -22.96 19.21
N SER A 33 10.20 -23.33 20.00
CA SER A 33 11.59 -23.44 19.56
C SER A 33 11.81 -24.42 18.41
N TYR A 34 10.91 -25.40 18.22
CA TYR A 34 10.95 -26.36 17.10
C TYR A 34 9.92 -26.06 16.00
N ALA A 35 9.11 -25.01 16.16
CA ALA A 35 8.12 -24.65 15.17
C ALA A 35 8.79 -24.10 13.89
N ALA A 36 8.21 -24.41 12.73
CA ALA A 36 8.69 -23.88 11.46
C ALA A 36 8.51 -22.34 11.40
N TRP A 37 9.50 -21.65 10.85
CA TRP A 37 9.43 -20.20 10.64
C TRP A 37 8.24 -19.83 9.71
N PRO A 38 7.51 -18.75 10.01
CA PRO A 38 6.38 -18.33 9.19
C PRO A 38 6.82 -18.04 7.75
N LYS A 39 6.05 -18.54 6.79
CA LYS A 39 6.20 -18.25 5.37
C LYS A 39 5.24 -17.13 4.97
N PHE A 40 5.67 -16.26 4.06
CA PHE A 40 4.77 -15.26 3.49
C PHE A 40 3.77 -15.93 2.55
N ASP A 41 2.59 -15.33 2.45
CA ASP A 41 1.55 -15.71 1.49
C ASP A 41 1.46 -14.60 0.43
N ALA A 42 1.79 -14.93 -0.82
CA ALA A 42 1.78 -13.97 -1.92
C ALA A 42 0.38 -13.38 -2.17
N ALA A 43 -0.70 -14.11 -1.86
CA ALA A 43 -2.06 -13.59 -1.99
C ALA A 43 -2.34 -12.43 -1.01
N LYS A 44 -1.68 -12.42 0.15
CA LYS A 44 -1.81 -11.35 1.15
C LYS A 44 -0.95 -10.11 0.83
N LEU A 45 -0.12 -10.18 -0.21
CA LEU A 45 0.69 -9.06 -0.71
C LEU A 45 0.03 -8.31 -1.88
N VAL A 46 -1.13 -8.80 -2.35
CA VAL A 46 -1.87 -8.13 -3.42
C VAL A 46 -2.57 -6.90 -2.83
N GLU A 47 -2.02 -5.73 -3.12
CA GLU A 47 -2.68 -4.46 -2.82
C GLU A 47 -3.73 -4.16 -3.89
N SER A 48 -4.98 -3.96 -3.48
CA SER A 48 -6.06 -3.57 -4.39
C SER A 48 -5.97 -2.09 -4.78
N GLU A 49 -5.31 -1.28 -3.97
CA GLU A 49 -5.15 0.15 -4.17
C GLU A 49 -3.70 0.55 -3.98
N VAL A 50 -3.21 1.43 -4.85
CA VAL A 50 -1.86 1.99 -4.82
C VAL A 50 -1.94 3.50 -4.65
N GLU A 51 -1.09 4.06 -3.79
CA GLU A 51 -0.98 5.50 -3.60
C GLU A 51 -0.08 6.09 -4.69
N VAL A 52 -0.63 6.98 -5.49
CA VAL A 52 0.04 7.55 -6.65
C VAL A 52 0.17 9.08 -6.51
N PRO A 53 1.37 9.64 -6.70
CA PRO A 53 1.57 11.08 -6.73
C PRO A 53 0.94 11.71 -7.97
N VAL A 54 0.19 12.78 -7.76
CA VAL A 54 -0.31 13.67 -8.81
C VAL A 54 0.57 14.92 -8.89
N GLN A 55 1.07 15.20 -10.08
CA GLN A 55 1.95 16.32 -10.38
C GLN A 55 1.31 17.28 -11.38
N VAL A 56 1.64 18.56 -11.26
CA VAL A 56 1.32 19.60 -12.24
C VAL A 56 2.60 20.34 -12.60
N ASN A 57 2.99 20.32 -13.88
CA ASN A 57 4.27 20.81 -14.38
C ASN A 57 5.47 20.27 -13.55
N GLY A 58 5.42 18.97 -13.21
CA GLY A 58 6.48 18.28 -12.46
C GLY A 58 6.54 18.58 -10.95
N LYS A 59 5.65 19.42 -10.41
CA LYS A 59 5.54 19.66 -8.95
C LYS A 59 4.44 18.80 -8.35
N LEU A 60 4.72 18.12 -7.24
CA LEU A 60 3.75 17.31 -6.49
C LEU A 60 2.63 18.20 -5.94
N ARG A 61 1.37 17.81 -6.18
CA ARG A 61 0.18 18.53 -5.70
C ARG A 61 -0.68 17.67 -4.78
N ALA A 62 -0.87 16.41 -5.13
CA ALA A 62 -1.65 15.49 -4.32
C ALA A 62 -1.05 14.09 -4.34
N LYS A 63 -1.54 13.25 -3.43
CA LYS A 63 -1.35 11.80 -3.47
C LYS A 63 -2.73 11.19 -3.40
N ILE A 64 -3.10 10.44 -4.43
CA ILE A 64 -4.42 9.81 -4.53
C ILE A 64 -4.26 8.31 -4.43
N LYS A 65 -5.24 7.64 -3.84
CA LYS A 65 -5.34 6.18 -3.90
C LYS A 65 -6.10 5.81 -5.16
N ILE A 66 -5.53 4.93 -5.97
CA ILE A 66 -6.16 4.41 -7.18
C ILE A 66 -6.17 2.88 -7.13
N PRO A 67 -7.14 2.21 -7.77
CA PRO A 67 -7.05 0.77 -7.99
C PRO A 67 -5.73 0.39 -8.66
N ALA A 68 -5.12 -0.72 -8.25
CA ALA A 68 -3.83 -1.17 -8.79
C ALA A 68 -3.87 -1.43 -10.31
N ASP A 69 -5.05 -1.73 -10.85
CA ASP A 69 -5.36 -2.00 -12.24
C ASP A 69 -6.05 -0.81 -12.95
N ALA A 70 -6.09 0.37 -12.32
CA ALA A 70 -6.75 1.54 -12.88
C ALA A 70 -6.16 1.93 -14.26
N ASP A 71 -7.06 2.15 -15.21
CA ASP A 71 -6.70 2.66 -16.53
C ASP A 71 -6.43 4.16 -16.51
N GLN A 72 -5.87 4.68 -17.61
CA GLN A 72 -5.51 6.09 -17.72
C GLN A 72 -6.71 7.03 -17.48
N ALA A 73 -7.91 6.65 -17.94
CA ALA A 73 -9.12 7.46 -17.79
C ALA A 73 -9.58 7.54 -16.32
N THR A 74 -9.54 6.42 -15.60
CA THR A 74 -9.87 6.37 -14.17
C THR A 74 -8.85 7.16 -13.35
N MET A 75 -7.56 7.04 -13.66
CA MET A 75 -6.50 7.82 -13.01
C MET A 75 -6.69 9.33 -13.23
N GLU A 76 -7.07 9.74 -14.44
CA GLU A 76 -7.34 11.14 -14.76
C GLU A 76 -8.56 11.67 -14.00
N ALA A 77 -9.65 10.90 -13.96
CA ALA A 77 -10.88 11.28 -13.26
C ALA A 77 -10.64 11.45 -11.75
N LEU A 78 -9.95 10.49 -11.12
CA LEU A 78 -9.61 10.55 -9.70
C LEU A 78 -8.66 11.71 -9.38
N ALA A 79 -7.68 11.96 -10.25
CA ALA A 79 -6.77 13.10 -10.08
C ALA A 79 -7.47 14.46 -10.25
N LYS A 80 -8.48 14.55 -11.14
CA LYS A 80 -9.30 15.76 -11.31
C LYS A 80 -10.40 15.92 -10.26
N ALA A 81 -10.67 14.90 -9.45
CA ALA A 81 -11.58 15.01 -8.32
C ALA A 81 -10.91 15.64 -7.08
N ASP A 82 -9.58 15.64 -7.03
CA ASP A 82 -8.83 16.25 -5.92
C ASP A 82 -8.84 17.78 -6.02
N GLU A 83 -9.38 18.44 -5.00
CA GLU A 83 -9.55 19.90 -4.96
C GLU A 83 -8.22 20.66 -5.12
N ASN A 84 -7.12 20.12 -4.59
CA ASN A 84 -5.80 20.73 -4.72
C ASN A 84 -5.28 20.61 -6.15
N VAL A 85 -5.60 19.53 -6.86
CA VAL A 85 -5.27 19.41 -8.29
C VAL A 85 -6.13 20.35 -9.12
N VAL A 86 -7.46 20.41 -8.87
CA VAL A 86 -8.40 21.28 -9.60
C VAL A 86 -7.96 22.74 -9.54
N SER A 87 -7.64 23.26 -8.35
CA SER A 87 -7.17 24.65 -8.17
C SER A 87 -5.88 24.96 -8.96
N HIS A 88 -5.05 23.96 -9.22
CA HIS A 88 -3.82 24.14 -10.00
C HIS A 88 -4.03 23.99 -11.51
N LEU A 89 -5.16 23.39 -11.93
CA LEU A 89 -5.60 23.23 -13.31
C LEU A 89 -6.55 24.36 -13.76
N GLU A 90 -7.21 25.06 -12.83
CA GLU A 90 -8.17 26.12 -13.12
C GLU A 90 -7.55 27.24 -13.96
N GLY A 91 -8.22 27.61 -15.05
CA GLY A 91 -7.77 28.64 -15.98
C GLY A 91 -6.57 28.25 -16.87
N LYS A 92 -6.07 27.01 -16.80
CA LYS A 92 -4.94 26.53 -17.60
C LYS A 92 -5.33 25.47 -18.60
N GLN A 93 -4.65 25.42 -19.73
CA GLN A 93 -4.91 24.42 -20.75
C GLN A 93 -4.00 23.22 -20.54
N ILE A 94 -4.59 22.02 -20.42
CA ILE A 94 -3.83 20.76 -20.35
C ILE A 94 -3.25 20.48 -21.74
N VAL A 95 -1.92 20.57 -21.86
CA VAL A 95 -1.18 20.32 -23.11
C VAL A 95 -0.81 18.85 -23.25
N LYS A 96 -0.51 18.19 -22.13
CA LYS A 96 -0.15 16.77 -22.11
C LYS A 96 -0.49 16.15 -20.76
N LEU A 97 -1.13 14.98 -20.81
CA LEU A 97 -1.35 14.12 -19.66
C LEU A 97 -0.37 12.95 -19.73
N ILE A 98 0.36 12.70 -18.64
CA ILE A 98 1.27 11.56 -18.52
C ILE A 98 0.79 10.72 -17.34
N CYS A 99 0.18 9.57 -17.64
CA CYS A 99 -0.22 8.58 -16.64
C CYS A 99 0.70 7.37 -16.76
N ILE A 100 1.37 7.02 -15.66
CA ILE A 100 2.09 5.76 -15.53
C ILE A 100 1.31 4.93 -14.51
N PRO A 101 0.62 3.85 -14.94
CA PRO A 101 -0.18 3.01 -14.06
C PRO A 101 0.58 2.60 -12.81
N GLY A 102 -0.06 2.76 -11.65
CA GLY A 102 0.51 2.46 -10.34
C GLY A 102 1.75 3.27 -9.92
N ARG A 103 2.14 4.32 -10.68
CA ARG A 103 3.37 5.07 -10.39
C ARG A 103 3.21 6.58 -10.31
N MET A 104 2.56 7.24 -11.27
CA MET A 104 2.34 8.70 -11.23
C MET A 104 1.29 9.19 -12.24
N VAL A 105 0.68 10.33 -11.92
CA VAL A 105 -0.09 11.16 -12.87
C VAL A 105 0.57 12.53 -12.95
N ASN A 106 0.86 13.03 -14.14
CA ASN A 106 1.41 14.38 -14.34
C ASN A 106 0.64 15.15 -15.42
N PHE A 107 0.13 16.31 -15.03
CA PHE A 107 -0.50 17.27 -15.92
C PHE A 107 0.51 18.32 -16.36
N VAL A 108 0.79 18.37 -17.66
CA VAL A 108 1.52 19.47 -18.28
C VAL A 108 0.52 20.52 -18.71
N VAL A 109 0.57 21.69 -18.08
CA VAL A 109 -0.37 22.80 -18.30
C VAL A 109 0.36 24.03 -18.84
N LYS A 110 -0.32 24.77 -19.72
CA LYS A 110 0.07 26.11 -20.19
C LYS A 110 -0.89 27.16 -19.66
#